data_AF-A0A6M0CAE5-F1
#
_entry.id   AF-A0A6M0CAE5-F1
#
_cell.length_a   1.000
_cell.length_b   1.000
_cell.length_c   1.000
_cell.angle_alpha   90.00
_cell.angle_beta   90.00
_cell.angle_gamma   90.00
#
_symmetry.space_group_name_H-M   'P 1'
#
loop_
_entity.id
_entity.type
_entity.pdbx_description
1 polymer ?
#
loop_
_entity_poly.entity_id
_entity_poly.type
_entity_poly.pdbx_seq_one_letter_code
_entity_poly.pdbx_strand_id
1 'polypeptide(L)'
;YKFGAMKPEAIAKIPPQYAHKFAVVGDLMADITDIPPPPPFVRGGPEEKDSPLSPPFQRGAGGDNTSHSPLSPPFSRGAGGDLIPHDQEIIGMLPGSKPAKLAQGVPLTLAIAQNIRATRPQTHFVIPVAPTVELATLARFADRDRNPLVAKLGGVGGRLVEGYRFLLTDGGVKVELWRQTPAYDLLSRCRLCITTVGANTAELGSLGVPMVVLLPTQQLDAMRAWDGLPGLLANLPLAGSGFAKAINWLVLRQGRLFAWPNIWAGEEVVPELLGELEPEAIADLIIDLLTHPQKLEIMRDRLLALRGEPGAAEKLARLVLSLL
;
A
#
# COMPACT_ATOMS: atom_id res chain seq x y z
N TYR A 1 18.94 -13.91 -25.14
CA TYR A 1 18.26 -13.11 -24.10
C TYR A 1 18.62 -13.65 -22.73
N LYS A 2 19.10 -12.80 -21.82
CA LYS A 2 19.21 -13.12 -20.39
C LYS A 2 18.21 -12.29 -19.59
N PHE A 3 17.73 -12.83 -18.48
CA PHE A 3 16.75 -12.23 -17.58
C PHE A 3 17.32 -12.13 -16.17
N GLY A 4 17.13 -10.99 -15.51
CA GLY A 4 17.45 -10.83 -14.10
C GLY A 4 16.33 -11.36 -13.22
N ALA A 5 16.67 -12.12 -12.17
CA ALA A 5 15.75 -12.58 -11.14
C ALA A 5 16.12 -11.99 -9.78
N MET A 6 15.12 -11.67 -8.97
CA MET A 6 15.32 -11.06 -7.65
C MET A 6 15.98 -12.01 -6.66
N LYS A 7 15.49 -13.25 -6.59
CA LYS A 7 16.01 -14.29 -5.67
C LYS A 7 16.13 -15.65 -6.38
N PRO A 8 16.97 -16.58 -5.87
CA PRO A 8 17.14 -17.92 -6.47
C PRO A 8 15.82 -18.71 -6.58
N GLU A 9 14.89 -18.54 -5.64
CA GLU A 9 13.61 -19.26 -5.61
C GLU A 9 12.72 -18.90 -6.80
N ALA A 10 12.88 -17.69 -7.36
CA ALA A 10 12.20 -17.29 -8.59
C ALA A 10 12.70 -18.11 -9.79
N ILE A 11 13.99 -18.44 -9.83
CA ILE A 11 14.59 -19.29 -10.88
C ILE A 11 14.18 -20.75 -10.70
N ALA A 12 14.04 -21.23 -9.46
CA ALA A 12 13.65 -22.61 -9.17
C ALA A 12 12.28 -23.01 -9.74
N LYS A 13 11.40 -22.04 -10.02
CA LYS A 13 10.08 -22.26 -10.64
C LYS A 13 10.11 -22.29 -12.17
N ILE A 14 11.25 -21.96 -12.79
CA ILE A 14 11.42 -21.92 -14.25
C ILE A 14 11.74 -23.32 -14.77
N PRO A 15 11.15 -23.76 -15.91
CA PRO A 15 11.51 -25.05 -16.51
C PRO A 15 13.03 -25.18 -16.72
N PRO A 16 13.65 -26.33 -16.39
CA PRO A 16 15.11 -26.49 -16.40
C PRO A 16 15.77 -26.08 -17.73
N GLN A 17 15.10 -26.34 -18.85
CA GLN A 17 15.55 -25.96 -20.19
C GLN A 17 15.72 -24.44 -20.41
N TYR A 18 15.12 -23.60 -19.55
CA TYR A 18 15.22 -22.14 -19.63
C TYR A 18 16.00 -21.52 -18.46
N ALA A 19 16.33 -22.29 -17.41
CA ALA A 19 17.00 -21.78 -16.22
C ALA A 19 18.33 -21.07 -16.53
N HIS A 20 19.08 -21.56 -17.53
CA HIS A 20 20.33 -20.94 -17.99
C HIS A 20 20.18 -19.50 -18.55
N LYS A 21 18.95 -19.09 -18.90
CA LYS A 21 18.65 -17.73 -19.37
C LYS A 21 18.46 -16.74 -18.22
N PHE A 22 18.41 -17.21 -16.97
CA PHE A 22 18.18 -16.37 -15.80
C PHE A 22 19.45 -16.23 -14.97
N ALA A 23 19.62 -15.08 -14.35
CA ALA A 23 20.68 -14.80 -13.39
C ALA A 23 20.08 -14.05 -12.20
N VAL A 24 20.49 -14.42 -10.98
CA VAL A 24 20.07 -13.67 -9.79
C VAL A 24 20.82 -12.34 -9.78
N VAL A 25 20.05 -11.24 -9.85
CA VAL A 25 20.58 -9.88 -9.81
C VAL A 25 20.32 -9.23 -8.46
N GLY A 26 19.35 -9.70 -7.67
CA GLY A 26 18.96 -9.04 -6.42
C GLY A 26 17.76 -8.13 -6.62
N ASP A 27 17.49 -7.29 -5.63
CA ASP A 27 16.31 -6.43 -5.60
C ASP A 27 16.62 -5.00 -6.01
N LEU A 28 16.02 -4.53 -7.11
CA LEU A 28 16.20 -3.16 -7.60
C LEU A 28 15.70 -2.11 -6.61
N MET A 29 14.69 -2.46 -5.81
CA MET A 29 14.19 -1.56 -4.77
C MET A 29 15.10 -1.55 -3.54
N ALA A 30 15.98 -2.56 -3.37
CA ALA A 30 17.05 -2.55 -2.37
C ALA A 30 18.12 -1.48 -2.64
N ASP A 31 18.25 -1.03 -3.90
CA ASP A 31 19.23 -0.03 -4.32
C ASP A 31 18.82 1.42 -3.99
N ILE A 32 17.58 1.65 -3.53
CA ILE A 32 17.11 2.99 -3.14
C ILE A 32 17.69 3.33 -1.76
N THR A 33 18.69 4.21 -1.74
CA THR A 33 19.52 4.54 -0.57
C THR A 33 19.19 5.88 0.10
N ASP A 34 18.46 6.77 -0.58
CA ASP A 34 18.12 8.13 -0.09
C ASP A 34 16.74 8.22 0.59
N ILE A 35 16.24 7.12 1.17
CA ILE A 35 14.94 7.13 1.85
C ILE A 35 15.13 7.68 3.27
N PRO A 36 14.49 8.82 3.64
CA PRO A 36 14.57 9.32 5.00
C PRO A 36 14.02 8.30 6.00
N PRO A 37 14.59 8.20 7.22
CA PRO A 37 14.07 7.30 8.23
C PRO A 37 12.61 7.65 8.53
N PRO A 38 11.77 6.64 8.87
CA PRO A 38 10.38 6.90 9.20
C PRO A 38 10.31 7.88 10.36
N PRO A 39 9.27 8.74 10.43
CA PRO A 39 9.14 9.68 11.53
C PRO A 39 9.16 8.96 12.89
N PRO A 40 9.59 9.60 13.99
CA PRO A 40 9.45 9.05 15.33
C PRO A 40 7.98 9.06 15.77
N PHE A 41 7.54 8.05 16.54
CA PHE A 41 6.16 8.02 17.02
C PHE A 41 5.94 9.16 18.02
N VAL A 42 5.09 10.12 17.66
CA VAL A 42 4.69 11.21 18.57
C VAL A 42 3.56 10.67 19.44
N ARG A 43 3.83 10.47 20.73
CA ARG A 43 2.84 9.98 21.70
C ARG A 43 1.83 11.10 21.97
N GLY A 44 0.68 11.05 21.31
CA GLY A 44 -0.44 11.98 21.53
C GLY A 44 -1.53 11.32 22.39
N GLY A 45 -1.42 11.45 23.72
CA GLY A 45 -2.40 10.92 24.69
C GLY A 45 -1.80 10.91 26.09
N PRO A 46 -2.61 11.10 27.16
CA PRO A 46 -2.11 11.25 28.53
C PRO A 46 -1.30 10.02 28.93
N GLU A 47 -0.12 10.26 29.51
CA GLU A 47 0.78 9.23 30.01
C GLU A 47 0.04 8.28 30.95
N GLU A 48 -0.11 7.03 30.52
CA GLU A 48 -0.43 5.94 31.43
C GLU A 48 0.83 5.71 32.28
N LYS A 49 0.85 6.34 33.46
CA LYS A 49 1.76 5.99 34.53
C LYS A 49 1.43 4.57 34.99
N ASP A 50 2.49 3.82 35.23
CA ASP A 50 2.53 2.49 35.84
C ASP A 50 2.38 1.30 34.88
N SER A 51 3.52 0.88 34.33
CA SER A 51 3.78 -0.55 34.18
C SER A 51 5.26 -0.84 34.43
N PRO A 52 5.62 -1.58 35.50
CA PRO A 52 7.00 -1.88 35.83
C PRO A 52 7.39 -3.15 35.07
N LEU A 53 8.25 -3.02 34.06
CA LEU A 53 9.21 -4.05 33.61
C LEU A 53 10.03 -3.47 32.46
N SER A 54 11.23 -2.98 32.78
CA SER A 54 12.30 -2.77 31.82
C SER A 54 13.54 -3.49 32.34
N PRO A 55 14.23 -4.34 31.55
CA PRO A 55 15.59 -4.72 31.88
C PRO A 55 16.57 -3.65 31.35
N PRO A 56 17.74 -3.50 32.00
CA PRO A 56 18.65 -2.38 31.75
C PRO A 56 19.63 -2.74 30.62
N PHE A 57 20.01 -1.80 29.76
CA PHE A 57 21.35 -1.87 29.16
C PHE A 57 22.00 -0.50 28.98
N GLN A 58 23.26 -0.49 29.39
CA GLN A 58 24.12 0.65 29.65
C GLN A 58 24.76 1.23 28.37
N ARG A 59 25.16 2.50 28.51
CA ARG A 59 26.02 3.28 27.61
C ARG A 59 27.32 2.57 27.23
N GLY A 60 27.69 2.70 25.95
CA GLY A 60 29.08 2.62 25.49
C GLY A 60 29.39 3.83 24.62
N ALA A 61 30.30 4.68 25.08
CA ALA A 61 30.85 5.79 24.32
C ALA A 61 32.09 5.32 23.55
N GLY A 62 32.25 5.80 22.31
CA GLY A 62 33.44 5.61 21.50
C GLY A 62 33.30 6.44 20.23
N GLY A 63 33.94 7.60 20.20
CA GLY A 63 34.01 8.44 19.02
C GLY A 63 35.02 7.90 18.02
N ASP A 64 34.81 8.20 16.74
CA ASP A 64 35.93 8.53 15.88
C ASP A 64 35.49 9.48 14.75
N ASN A 65 36.35 10.48 14.56
CA ASN A 65 36.22 11.62 13.67
C ASN A 65 36.74 11.21 12.29
N THR A 66 35.90 11.16 11.26
CA THR A 66 36.38 11.24 9.87
C THR A 66 35.46 12.13 9.05
N SER A 67 36.00 13.28 8.67
CA SER A 67 35.42 14.22 7.72
C SER A 67 35.49 13.63 6.31
N HIS A 68 34.38 13.13 5.80
CA HIS A 68 34.15 12.98 4.38
C HIS A 68 32.87 13.70 4.01
N SER A 69 33.03 14.81 3.31
CA SER A 69 31.93 15.54 2.66
C SER A 69 31.38 14.66 1.52
N PRO A 70 30.10 14.25 1.53
CA PRO A 70 29.49 13.66 0.35
C PRO A 70 29.01 14.81 -0.54
N LEU A 71 29.48 14.80 -1.78
CA LEU A 71 28.89 15.56 -2.89
C LEU A 71 27.38 15.32 -2.91
N SER A 72 26.60 16.39 -2.82
CA SER A 72 25.14 16.35 -2.95
C SER A 72 24.75 15.72 -4.31
N PRO A 73 23.88 14.70 -4.36
CA PRO A 73 23.40 14.17 -5.64
C PRO A 73 22.36 15.11 -6.28
N PRO A 74 22.18 15.05 -7.61
CA PRO A 74 21.44 16.02 -8.39
C PRO A 74 19.95 15.63 -8.44
N PHE A 75 19.21 15.86 -7.36
CA PHE A 75 17.75 15.97 -7.44
C PHE A 75 17.34 17.32 -6.90
N SER A 76 17.23 18.27 -7.82
CA SER A 76 16.67 19.60 -7.60
C SER A 76 15.33 19.47 -6.88
N ARG A 77 15.22 20.05 -5.68
CA ARG A 77 13.94 20.25 -4.99
C ARG A 77 13.00 20.98 -5.94
N GLY A 78 12.08 20.25 -6.56
CA GLY A 78 11.04 20.81 -7.39
C GLY A 78 10.15 21.71 -6.55
N ALA A 79 10.07 22.99 -6.94
CA ALA A 79 9.08 23.93 -6.44
C ALA A 79 7.68 23.37 -6.70
N GLY A 80 6.98 22.92 -5.67
CA GLY A 80 5.63 22.37 -5.80
C GLY A 80 5.15 21.42 -4.70
N GLY A 81 5.94 21.16 -3.66
CA GLY A 81 5.47 20.47 -2.46
C GLY A 81 5.68 21.38 -1.26
N ASP A 82 4.63 22.04 -0.78
CA ASP A 82 4.63 22.41 0.64
C ASP A 82 4.72 21.09 1.39
N LEU A 83 5.92 20.78 1.85
CA LEU A 83 6.21 19.54 2.55
C LEU A 83 5.26 19.48 3.73
N ILE A 84 4.36 18.49 3.74
CA ILE A 84 3.73 18.05 4.99
C ILE A 84 4.87 18.00 6.02
N PRO A 85 4.76 18.65 7.18
CA PRO A 85 5.83 18.62 8.18
C PRO A 85 6.25 17.19 8.54
N HIS A 86 7.55 16.97 8.78
CA HIS A 86 8.13 15.64 9.01
C HIS A 86 7.57 14.91 10.25
N ASP A 87 6.92 15.63 11.15
CA ASP A 87 6.35 15.16 12.41
C ASP A 87 4.86 14.78 12.34
N GLN A 88 4.21 14.97 11.19
CA GLN A 88 2.77 14.66 11.06
C GLN A 88 2.49 13.17 10.83
N GLU A 89 1.41 12.69 11.42
CA GLU A 89 0.88 11.34 11.17
C GLU A 89 0.22 11.31 9.78
N ILE A 90 0.88 10.70 8.81
CA ILE A 90 0.41 10.62 7.41
C ILE A 90 -0.07 9.20 7.11
N ILE A 91 -1.25 9.08 6.51
CA ILE A 91 -1.76 7.84 5.92
C ILE A 91 -1.79 8.00 4.40
N GLY A 92 -1.03 7.15 3.71
CA GLY A 92 -1.07 7.07 2.25
C GLY A 92 -2.27 6.24 1.80
N MET A 93 -2.97 6.69 0.76
CA MET A 93 -4.14 6.00 0.22
C MET A 93 -3.94 5.74 -1.27
N LEU A 94 -3.86 4.46 -1.64
CA LEU A 94 -3.55 4.03 -2.99
C LEU A 94 -4.77 3.30 -3.59
N PRO A 95 -5.80 4.03 -4.06
CA PRO A 95 -7.05 3.47 -4.57
C PRO A 95 -6.89 2.73 -5.92
N GLY A 96 -5.67 2.68 -6.46
CA GLY A 96 -5.33 2.09 -7.75
C GLY A 96 -5.28 3.13 -8.87
N SER A 97 -5.03 2.66 -10.10
CA SER A 97 -4.87 3.52 -11.28
C SER A 97 -5.83 3.18 -12.42
N LYS A 98 -6.54 2.06 -12.32
CA LYS A 98 -7.48 1.58 -13.34
C LYS A 98 -8.92 1.99 -12.98
N PRO A 99 -9.79 2.30 -13.97
CA PRO A 99 -11.17 2.71 -13.72
C PRO A 99 -11.93 1.82 -12.74
N ALA A 100 -11.88 0.49 -12.90
CA ALA A 100 -12.56 -0.45 -12.02
C ALA A 100 -12.06 -0.40 -10.56
N LYS A 101 -10.75 -0.18 -10.35
CA LYS A 101 -10.17 -0.02 -9.02
C LYS A 101 -10.54 1.33 -8.43
N LEU A 102 -10.42 2.40 -9.21
CA LEU A 102 -10.77 3.75 -8.77
C LEU A 102 -12.26 3.89 -8.40
N ALA A 103 -13.16 3.23 -9.12
CA ALA A 103 -14.59 3.25 -8.86
C ALA A 103 -14.97 2.74 -7.45
N GLN A 104 -14.19 1.82 -6.88
CA GLN A 104 -14.40 1.33 -5.51
C GLN A 104 -13.41 1.97 -4.53
N GLY A 105 -12.14 2.04 -4.92
CA GLY A 105 -11.06 2.51 -4.07
C GLY A 105 -11.23 3.96 -3.64
N VAL A 106 -11.60 4.87 -4.55
CA VAL A 106 -11.76 6.30 -4.22
C VAL A 106 -12.82 6.49 -3.12
N PRO A 107 -14.10 6.12 -3.32
CA PRO A 107 -15.11 6.32 -2.28
C PRO A 107 -14.78 5.60 -0.98
N LEU A 108 -14.28 4.36 -1.05
CA LEU A 108 -13.92 3.60 0.15
C LEU A 108 -12.84 4.30 0.96
N THR A 109 -11.76 4.78 0.33
CA THR A 109 -10.70 5.50 1.03
C THR A 109 -11.16 6.84 1.61
N LEU A 110 -12.08 7.54 0.95
CA LEU A 110 -12.63 8.80 1.47
C LEU A 110 -13.50 8.55 2.71
N ALA A 111 -14.33 7.50 2.68
CA ALA A 111 -15.13 7.09 3.82
C ALA A 111 -14.25 6.66 5.01
N ILE A 112 -13.19 5.88 4.77
CA ILE A 112 -12.23 5.50 5.81
C ILE A 112 -11.53 6.73 6.40
N ALA A 113 -11.06 7.67 5.56
CA ALA A 113 -10.42 8.90 6.02
C ALA A 113 -11.35 9.73 6.92
N GLN A 114 -12.64 9.81 6.57
CA GLN A 114 -13.64 10.51 7.36
C GLN A 114 -13.87 9.84 8.72
N ASN A 115 -14.00 8.51 8.75
CA ASN A 115 -14.15 7.75 9.99
C ASN A 115 -12.92 7.87 10.89
N ILE A 116 -11.70 7.76 10.34
CA ILE A 116 -10.46 7.93 11.13
C ILE A 116 -10.37 9.34 11.71
N ARG A 117 -10.67 10.39 10.93
CA ARG A 117 -10.57 11.78 11.38
C ARG A 117 -11.48 12.09 12.57
N ALA A 118 -12.62 11.39 12.69
CA ALA A 118 -13.54 11.57 13.82
C ALA A 118 -12.88 11.25 15.17
N THR A 119 -11.97 10.26 15.20
CA THR A 119 -11.27 9.83 16.42
C THR A 119 -9.82 10.36 16.48
N ARG A 120 -9.18 10.59 15.33
CA ARG A 120 -7.79 11.07 15.21
C ARG A 120 -7.73 12.35 14.36
N PRO A 121 -8.12 13.51 14.92
CA PRO A 121 -8.19 14.76 14.19
C PRO A 121 -6.83 15.26 13.66
N GLN A 122 -5.71 14.73 14.15
CA GLN A 122 -4.34 15.04 13.71
C GLN A 122 -3.90 14.28 12.46
N THR A 123 -4.59 13.22 12.03
CA THR A 123 -4.14 12.36 10.93
C THR A 123 -4.26 13.06 9.58
N HIS A 124 -3.18 13.14 8.81
CA HIS A 124 -3.16 13.66 7.44
C HIS A 124 -3.34 12.52 6.43
N PHE A 125 -4.08 12.81 5.36
CA PHE A 125 -4.43 11.82 4.34
C PHE A 125 -3.92 12.29 2.99
N VAL A 126 -3.27 11.38 2.25
CA VAL A 126 -2.68 11.71 0.96
C VAL A 126 -2.91 10.59 -0.05
N ILE A 127 -3.25 10.95 -1.28
CA ILE A 127 -3.31 10.05 -2.43
C ILE A 127 -2.14 10.38 -3.36
N PRO A 128 -1.12 9.52 -3.48
CA PRO A 128 -0.18 9.61 -4.59
C PRO A 128 -0.92 9.30 -5.89
N VAL A 129 -1.08 10.31 -6.73
CA VAL A 129 -1.82 10.21 -7.99
C VAL A 129 -0.93 9.52 -9.01
N ALA A 130 -1.41 8.37 -9.54
CA ALA A 130 -0.70 7.66 -10.59
C ALA A 130 -0.54 8.55 -11.83
N PRO A 131 0.61 8.52 -12.54
CA PRO A 131 0.87 9.39 -13.70
C PRO A 131 -0.14 9.26 -14.83
N THR A 132 -0.84 8.12 -14.90
CA THR A 132 -1.87 7.81 -15.91
C THR A 132 -3.27 8.28 -15.52
N VAL A 133 -3.44 8.94 -14.38
CA VAL A 133 -4.75 9.31 -13.83
C VAL A 133 -4.88 10.83 -13.73
N GLU A 134 -5.88 11.36 -14.44
CA GLU A 134 -6.24 12.77 -14.34
C GLU A 134 -6.98 13.09 -13.03
N LEU A 135 -6.74 14.26 -12.45
CA LEU A 135 -7.40 14.68 -11.20
C LEU A 135 -8.93 14.74 -11.36
N ALA A 136 -9.42 15.18 -12.52
CA ALA A 136 -10.84 15.18 -12.86
C ALA A 136 -11.44 13.76 -12.87
N THR A 137 -10.63 12.74 -13.19
CA THR A 137 -11.06 11.34 -13.12
C THR A 137 -11.25 10.90 -11.67
N LEU A 138 -10.34 11.27 -10.76
CA LEU A 138 -10.52 11.02 -9.32
C LEU A 138 -11.77 11.71 -8.79
N ALA A 139 -11.97 12.99 -9.12
CA ALA A 139 -13.16 13.74 -8.74
C ALA A 139 -14.45 13.05 -9.19
N ARG A 140 -14.48 12.56 -10.45
CA ARG A 140 -15.63 11.83 -10.98
C ARG A 140 -15.94 10.55 -10.22
N PHE A 141 -14.92 9.83 -9.73
CA PHE A 141 -15.11 8.63 -8.91
C PHE A 141 -15.47 8.96 -7.45
N ALA A 142 -15.15 10.16 -6.96
CA ALA A 142 -15.58 10.65 -5.66
C ALA A 142 -17.01 11.24 -5.68
N ASP A 143 -17.52 11.60 -6.84
CA ASP A 143 -18.85 12.23 -7.01
C ASP A 143 -19.99 11.21 -6.85
N ARG A 144 -20.93 11.50 -5.93
CA ARG A 144 -22.10 10.66 -5.60
C ARG A 144 -23.04 10.46 -6.80
N ASP A 145 -23.20 11.50 -7.61
CA ASP A 145 -24.15 11.48 -8.74
C ASP A 145 -23.57 10.72 -9.94
N ARG A 146 -22.23 10.58 -9.99
CA ARG A 146 -21.51 9.93 -11.10
C ARG A 146 -20.99 8.55 -10.77
N ASN A 147 -20.82 8.23 -9.48
CA ASN A 147 -20.36 6.93 -9.04
C ASN A 147 -21.37 6.30 -8.05
N PRO A 148 -22.25 5.38 -8.52
CA PRO A 148 -23.27 4.78 -7.66
C PRO A 148 -22.70 3.90 -6.54
N LEU A 149 -21.41 3.53 -6.62
CA LEU A 149 -20.75 2.75 -5.57
C LEU A 149 -20.44 3.57 -4.32
N VAL A 150 -20.47 4.90 -4.41
CA VAL A 150 -20.29 5.77 -3.24
C VAL A 150 -21.30 5.41 -2.15
N ALA A 151 -22.57 5.21 -2.50
CA ALA A 151 -23.62 4.82 -1.54
C ALA A 151 -23.37 3.47 -0.87
N LYS A 152 -22.69 2.54 -1.55
CA LYS A 152 -22.37 1.20 -1.03
C LYS A 152 -21.05 1.12 -0.25
N LEU A 153 -20.25 2.19 -0.27
CA LEU A 153 -18.90 2.25 0.29
C LEU A 153 -18.80 3.37 1.32
N GLY A 154 -19.80 3.46 2.20
CA GLY A 154 -19.88 4.45 3.29
C GLY A 154 -20.63 5.74 2.95
N GLY A 155 -21.07 5.93 1.71
CA GLY A 155 -21.86 7.10 1.32
C GLY A 155 -21.08 8.43 1.37
N VAL A 156 -19.75 8.40 1.44
CA VAL A 156 -18.90 9.59 1.47
C VAL A 156 -18.38 9.88 0.08
N GLY A 157 -18.84 10.99 -0.49
CA GLY A 157 -18.31 11.54 -1.73
C GLY A 157 -17.22 12.57 -1.46
N GLY A 158 -16.73 13.17 -2.54
CA GLY A 158 -15.76 14.24 -2.46
C GLY A 158 -15.69 15.08 -3.72
N ARG A 159 -15.15 16.30 -3.56
CA ARG A 159 -14.96 17.27 -4.64
C ARG A 159 -13.57 17.86 -4.61
N LEU A 160 -13.05 18.27 -5.76
CA LEU A 160 -11.76 18.95 -5.81
C LEU A 160 -11.90 20.38 -5.28
N VAL A 161 -10.93 20.82 -4.49
CA VAL A 161 -10.85 22.18 -3.94
C VAL A 161 -9.42 22.72 -4.03
N GLU A 162 -9.26 24.03 -3.77
CA GLU A 162 -7.95 24.69 -3.60
C GLU A 162 -6.99 24.42 -4.76
N GLY A 163 -7.41 24.77 -5.99
CA GLY A 163 -6.59 24.57 -7.19
C GLY A 163 -6.32 23.11 -7.52
N TYR A 164 -7.25 22.21 -7.18
CA TYR A 164 -7.15 20.76 -7.34
C TYR A 164 -6.07 20.09 -6.48
N ARG A 165 -5.66 20.75 -5.40
CA ARG A 165 -4.69 20.20 -4.44
C ARG A 165 -5.31 19.14 -3.54
N PHE A 166 -6.60 19.23 -3.23
CA PHE A 166 -7.28 18.31 -2.32
C PHE A 166 -8.56 17.75 -2.92
N LEU A 167 -8.88 16.50 -2.56
CA LEU A 167 -10.26 16.03 -2.48
C LEU A 167 -10.81 16.37 -1.09
N LEU A 168 -11.88 17.15 -1.04
CA LEU A 168 -12.63 17.46 0.17
C LEU A 168 -13.82 16.52 0.27
N THR A 169 -13.88 15.72 1.35
CA THR A 169 -15.03 14.86 1.61
C THR A 169 -16.27 15.67 1.99
N ASP A 170 -17.44 15.06 1.90
CA ASP A 170 -18.69 15.70 2.32
C ASP A 170 -18.72 16.04 3.82
N GLY A 171 -18.00 15.27 4.65
CA GLY A 171 -17.77 15.57 6.07
C GLY A 171 -16.61 16.52 6.35
N GLY A 172 -16.03 17.15 5.32
CA GLY A 172 -15.03 18.22 5.49
C GLY A 172 -13.59 17.76 5.65
N VAL A 173 -13.28 16.47 5.42
CA VAL A 173 -11.90 15.97 5.50
C VAL A 173 -11.17 16.28 4.21
N LYS A 174 -10.01 16.94 4.31
CA LYS A 174 -9.10 17.16 3.19
C LYS A 174 -8.19 15.97 2.99
N VAL A 175 -8.16 15.44 1.77
CA VAL A 175 -7.23 14.42 1.30
C VAL A 175 -6.35 15.06 0.22
N GLU A 176 -5.04 15.15 0.48
CA GLU A 176 -4.09 15.77 -0.44
C GLU A 176 -3.83 14.90 -1.66
N LEU A 177 -3.72 15.52 -2.84
CA LEU A 177 -3.40 14.85 -4.10
C LEU A 177 -1.94 15.10 -4.45
N TRP A 178 -1.10 14.11 -4.19
CA TRP A 178 0.34 14.19 -4.44
C TRP A 178 0.67 13.77 -5.86
N ARG A 179 1.22 14.70 -6.66
CA ARG A 179 1.44 14.51 -8.10
C ARG A 179 2.89 14.20 -8.47
N GLN A 180 3.84 14.36 -7.55
CA GLN A 180 5.25 14.08 -7.84
C GLN A 180 5.47 12.56 -7.90
N THR A 181 6.14 12.11 -8.95
CA THR A 181 6.42 10.70 -9.22
C THR A 181 7.91 10.51 -9.50
N PRO A 182 8.56 9.47 -8.96
CA PRO A 182 8.03 8.51 -7.99
C PRO A 182 7.77 9.15 -6.61
N ALA A 183 6.79 8.63 -5.86
CA ALA A 183 6.36 9.21 -4.58
C ALA A 183 7.10 8.61 -3.37
N TYR A 184 8.32 8.12 -3.54
CA TYR A 184 9.04 7.38 -2.48
C TYR A 184 9.30 8.22 -1.22
N ASP A 185 9.65 9.50 -1.38
CA ASP A 185 9.84 10.44 -0.27
C ASP A 185 8.56 10.63 0.55
N LEU A 186 7.39 10.64 -0.10
CA LEU A 186 6.11 10.72 0.58
C LEU A 186 5.78 9.39 1.27
N LEU A 187 5.86 8.29 0.51
CA LEU A 187 5.42 6.97 0.96
C LEU A 187 6.23 6.47 2.17
N SER A 188 7.54 6.71 2.17
CA SER A 188 8.43 6.36 3.30
C SER A 188 8.11 7.11 4.59
N ARG A 189 7.44 8.26 4.49
CA ARG A 189 7.01 9.08 5.63
C ARG A 189 5.63 8.69 6.16
N CYS A 190 4.85 7.93 5.39
CA CYS A 190 3.55 7.43 5.83
C CYS A 190 3.71 6.48 7.03
N ARG A 191 2.81 6.59 8.01
CA ARG A 191 2.72 5.61 9.11
C ARG A 191 2.28 4.25 8.65
N LEU A 192 1.29 4.26 7.78
CA LEU A 192 0.85 3.11 7.03
C LEU A 192 0.19 3.59 5.75
N CYS A 193 0.05 2.66 4.81
CA CYS A 193 -0.70 2.88 3.59
C CYS A 193 -1.93 1.99 3.53
N ILE A 194 -3.06 2.55 3.12
CA ILE A 194 -4.24 1.80 2.72
C ILE A 194 -4.14 1.61 1.21
N THR A 195 -4.24 0.38 0.73
CA THR A 195 -3.94 0.11 -0.67
C THR A 195 -4.82 -0.99 -1.25
N THR A 196 -5.00 -1.01 -2.56
CA THR A 196 -5.51 -2.19 -3.28
C THR A 196 -4.36 -3.08 -3.74
N VAL A 197 -4.63 -4.35 -4.05
CA VAL A 197 -3.63 -5.28 -4.60
C VAL A 197 -3.06 -4.77 -5.92
N GLY A 198 -1.75 -4.82 -6.11
CA GLY A 198 -1.08 -4.41 -7.35
C GLY A 198 0.42 -4.18 -7.17
N ALA A 199 1.06 -3.51 -8.12
CA ALA A 199 2.48 -3.16 -8.03
C ALA A 199 2.82 -2.30 -6.80
N ASN A 200 1.87 -1.47 -6.35
CA ASN A 200 1.94 -0.70 -5.11
C ASN A 200 2.24 -1.56 -3.85
N THR A 201 1.72 -2.78 -3.73
CA THR A 201 2.03 -3.62 -2.55
C THR A 201 3.48 -4.10 -2.56
N ALA A 202 4.05 -4.35 -3.74
CA ALA A 202 5.47 -4.69 -3.88
C ALA A 202 6.35 -3.47 -3.58
N GLU A 203 5.98 -2.31 -4.10
CA GLU A 203 6.66 -1.03 -3.86
C GLU A 203 6.67 -0.67 -2.38
N LEU A 204 5.50 -0.64 -1.72
CA LEU A 204 5.38 -0.38 -0.28
C LEU A 204 6.14 -1.41 0.55
N GLY A 205 6.09 -2.69 0.18
CA GLY A 205 6.81 -3.73 0.90
C GLY A 205 8.31 -3.56 0.81
N SER A 206 8.80 -3.17 -0.37
CA SER A 206 10.23 -2.89 -0.56
C SER A 206 10.69 -1.63 0.18
N LEU A 207 9.80 -0.64 0.36
CA LEU A 207 10.05 0.55 1.19
C LEU A 207 9.92 0.26 2.70
N GLY A 208 9.48 -0.94 3.11
CA GLY A 208 9.21 -1.25 4.51
C GLY A 208 8.03 -0.45 5.09
N VAL A 209 7.10 0.00 4.25
CA VAL A 209 5.96 0.81 4.68
C VAL A 209 4.84 -0.12 5.10
N PRO A 210 4.40 -0.11 6.38
CA PRO A 210 3.24 -0.88 6.83
C PRO A 210 2.02 -0.60 5.96
N MET A 211 1.19 -1.61 5.69
CA MET A 211 0.02 -1.42 4.84
C MET A 211 -1.15 -2.31 5.23
N VAL A 212 -2.36 -1.86 4.88
CA VAL A 212 -3.58 -2.66 4.91
C VAL A 212 -4.09 -2.77 3.47
N VAL A 213 -4.29 -4.01 3.01
CA VAL A 213 -4.66 -4.28 1.62
C VAL A 213 -6.16 -4.56 1.52
N LEU A 214 -6.86 -3.77 0.72
CA LEU A 214 -8.29 -3.82 0.53
C LEU A 214 -8.64 -4.53 -0.78
N LEU A 215 -9.49 -5.53 -0.68
CA LEU A 215 -10.08 -6.28 -1.80
C LEU A 215 -11.62 -6.23 -1.69
N PRO A 216 -12.25 -5.09 -2.01
CA PRO A 216 -13.70 -4.96 -1.96
C PRO A 216 -14.38 -5.89 -2.97
N THR A 217 -15.40 -6.61 -2.51
CA THR A 217 -16.25 -7.47 -3.36
C THR A 217 -17.61 -6.86 -3.66
N GLN A 218 -17.85 -5.59 -3.34
CA GLN A 218 -19.12 -4.90 -3.56
C GLN A 218 -19.53 -4.83 -5.05
N GLN A 219 -18.57 -5.01 -5.98
CA GLN A 219 -18.85 -5.21 -7.40
C GLN A 219 -19.02 -6.67 -7.84
N LEU A 220 -18.70 -7.69 -7.01
CA LEU A 220 -18.89 -9.10 -7.38
C LEU A 220 -20.37 -9.46 -7.55
N ASP A 221 -21.28 -8.70 -6.93
CA ASP A 221 -22.71 -8.82 -7.20
C ASP A 221 -23.08 -8.31 -8.61
N ALA A 222 -22.28 -7.44 -9.23
CA ALA A 222 -22.39 -7.12 -10.66
C ALA A 222 -21.74 -8.20 -11.56
N MET A 223 -20.85 -9.03 -11.01
CA MET A 223 -20.37 -10.27 -11.66
C MET A 223 -21.39 -11.41 -11.58
N ARG A 224 -22.59 -11.22 -10.98
CA ARG A 224 -23.74 -12.09 -11.25
C ARG A 224 -24.21 -12.06 -12.70
N ALA A 225 -23.65 -11.16 -13.52
CA ALA A 225 -23.73 -11.17 -14.98
C ALA A 225 -22.47 -11.77 -15.64
N TRP A 226 -21.96 -12.91 -15.16
CA TRP A 226 -21.02 -13.73 -15.95
C TRP A 226 -21.74 -14.31 -17.17
N ASP A 227 -21.42 -13.81 -18.36
CA ASP A 227 -21.65 -14.55 -19.60
C ASP A 227 -20.60 -15.67 -19.72
N GLY A 228 -21.06 -16.92 -19.57
CA GLY A 228 -20.23 -18.12 -19.68
C GLY A 228 -20.75 -19.31 -18.86
N LEU A 229 -19.99 -20.42 -18.84
CA LEU A 229 -20.32 -21.67 -18.14
C LEU A 229 -20.86 -21.48 -16.70
N PRO A 230 -20.36 -20.52 -15.89
CA PRO A 230 -20.87 -20.31 -14.53
C PRO A 230 -22.23 -19.59 -14.48
N GLY A 231 -22.55 -18.77 -15.47
CA GLY A 231 -23.91 -18.21 -15.65
C GLY A 231 -24.93 -19.29 -16.07
N LEU A 232 -24.49 -20.28 -16.85
CA LEU A 232 -25.28 -21.48 -17.17
C LEU A 232 -25.51 -22.38 -15.94
N LEU A 233 -24.50 -22.53 -15.05
CA LEU A 233 -24.63 -23.28 -13.81
C LEU A 233 -25.52 -22.57 -12.77
N ALA A 234 -25.50 -21.24 -12.73
CA ALA A 234 -26.35 -20.45 -11.83
C ALA A 234 -27.85 -20.51 -12.19
N ASN A 235 -28.19 -20.78 -13.46
CA ASN A 235 -29.56 -20.89 -13.96
C ASN A 235 -30.15 -22.33 -13.87
N LEU A 236 -29.44 -23.31 -13.29
CA LEU A 236 -30.05 -24.63 -13.04
C LEU A 236 -31.05 -24.54 -11.87
N PRO A 237 -32.32 -24.96 -12.08
CA PRO A 237 -33.45 -24.65 -11.21
C PRO A 237 -33.43 -25.30 -9.80
N LEU A 238 -32.35 -25.97 -9.41
CA LEU A 238 -32.20 -26.62 -8.10
C LEU A 238 -30.84 -26.45 -7.41
N ALA A 239 -29.84 -25.77 -8.00
CA ALA A 239 -28.46 -25.75 -7.45
C ALA A 239 -27.76 -24.37 -7.42
N GLY A 240 -28.43 -23.29 -7.81
CA GLY A 240 -27.74 -22.02 -8.15
C GLY A 240 -27.23 -21.16 -7.00
N SER A 241 -27.85 -21.17 -5.81
CA SER A 241 -27.49 -20.20 -4.74
C SER A 241 -26.56 -20.78 -3.67
N GLY A 242 -26.77 -22.03 -3.26
CA GLY A 242 -25.95 -22.69 -2.23
C GLY A 242 -24.57 -23.09 -2.74
N PHE A 243 -24.48 -23.62 -3.96
CA PHE A 243 -23.23 -24.11 -4.53
C PHE A 243 -22.28 -22.97 -4.92
N ALA A 244 -22.79 -21.88 -5.49
CA ALA A 244 -22.00 -20.68 -5.78
C ALA A 244 -21.47 -20.01 -4.50
N LYS A 245 -22.31 -19.93 -3.45
CA LYS A 245 -21.87 -19.48 -2.13
C LYS A 245 -20.83 -20.42 -1.53
N ALA A 246 -20.96 -21.74 -1.68
CA ALA A 246 -19.99 -22.71 -1.20
C ALA A 246 -18.65 -22.62 -1.94
N ILE A 247 -18.65 -22.45 -3.27
CA ILE A 247 -17.43 -22.25 -4.07
C ILE A 247 -16.76 -20.93 -3.71
N ASN A 248 -17.51 -19.82 -3.65
CA ASN A 248 -16.93 -18.54 -3.22
C ASN A 248 -16.39 -18.67 -1.80
N TRP A 249 -17.15 -19.26 -0.87
CA TRP A 249 -16.69 -19.50 0.50
C TRP A 249 -15.46 -20.40 0.57
N LEU A 250 -15.35 -21.42 -0.29
CA LEU A 250 -14.19 -22.31 -0.37
C LEU A 250 -12.96 -21.59 -0.95
N VAL A 251 -13.13 -20.77 -1.99
CA VAL A 251 -12.07 -19.93 -2.59
C VAL A 251 -11.62 -18.84 -1.62
N LEU A 252 -12.56 -18.24 -0.87
CA LEU A 252 -12.27 -17.29 0.21
C LEU A 252 -11.56 -17.97 1.38
N ARG A 253 -11.87 -19.23 1.68
CA ARG A 253 -11.19 -20.03 2.71
C ARG A 253 -9.85 -20.63 2.28
N GLN A 254 -9.48 -20.55 1.02
CA GLN A 254 -8.26 -21.21 0.51
C GLN A 254 -6.94 -20.54 0.93
N GLY A 255 -6.95 -19.59 1.89
CA GLY A 255 -5.71 -18.98 2.40
C GLY A 255 -4.87 -18.32 1.31
N ARG A 256 -5.53 -17.84 0.24
CA ARG A 256 -4.84 -17.22 -0.89
C ARG A 256 -4.32 -15.86 -0.46
N LEU A 257 -3.00 -15.69 -0.52
CA LEU A 257 -2.33 -14.41 -0.32
C LEU A 257 -2.38 -13.64 -1.65
N PHE A 258 -2.75 -12.37 -1.59
CA PHE A 258 -2.94 -11.52 -2.76
C PHE A 258 -1.89 -10.42 -2.87
N ALA A 259 -1.46 -9.87 -1.74
CA ALA A 259 -0.43 -8.84 -1.70
C ALA A 259 0.94 -9.46 -1.94
N TRP A 260 1.79 -8.76 -2.72
CA TRP A 260 3.13 -9.24 -3.01
C TRP A 260 3.95 -9.62 -1.78
N PRO A 261 4.00 -8.82 -0.68
CA PRO A 261 4.73 -9.20 0.52
C PRO A 261 4.28 -10.53 1.12
N ASN A 262 2.97 -10.76 1.20
CA ASN A 262 2.43 -12.00 1.73
C ASN A 262 2.75 -13.19 0.79
N ILE A 263 2.58 -13.00 -0.52
CA ILE A 263 2.95 -14.02 -1.52
C ILE A 263 4.43 -14.42 -1.41
N TRP A 264 5.31 -13.44 -1.21
CA TRP A 264 6.75 -13.68 -1.04
C TRP A 264 7.09 -14.38 0.27
N ALA A 265 6.38 -14.04 1.35
CA ALA A 265 6.55 -14.66 2.67
C ALA A 265 5.95 -16.07 2.75
N GLY A 266 4.93 -16.36 1.95
CA GLY A 266 4.11 -17.58 2.09
C GLY A 266 3.18 -17.55 3.30
N GLU A 267 3.10 -16.43 4.00
CA GLU A 267 2.25 -16.20 5.18
C GLU A 267 1.78 -14.73 5.22
N GLU A 268 0.85 -14.42 6.13
CA GLU A 268 0.39 -13.05 6.33
C GLU A 268 1.44 -12.21 7.06
N VAL A 269 1.99 -11.22 6.34
CA VAL A 269 2.86 -10.16 6.84
C VAL A 269 2.06 -8.86 7.01
N VAL A 270 1.16 -8.58 6.07
CA VAL A 270 0.27 -7.40 6.06
C VAL A 270 -1.19 -7.84 6.00
N PRO A 271 -2.12 -7.17 6.71
CA PRO A 271 -3.53 -7.55 6.67
C PRO A 271 -4.12 -7.43 5.26
N GLU A 272 -4.85 -8.46 4.82
CA GLU A 272 -5.61 -8.49 3.57
C GLU A 272 -7.11 -8.61 3.86
N LEU A 273 -7.85 -7.53 3.63
CA LEU A 273 -9.29 -7.46 3.89
C LEU A 273 -10.06 -7.74 2.60
N LEU A 274 -10.67 -8.92 2.51
CA LEU A 274 -11.43 -9.38 1.36
C LEU A 274 -12.91 -9.55 1.72
N GLY A 275 -13.79 -8.90 0.96
CA GLY A 275 -15.24 -9.06 1.13
C GLY A 275 -16.01 -7.75 0.98
N GLU A 276 -17.20 -7.73 1.56
CA GLU A 276 -17.98 -6.50 1.75
C GLU A 276 -17.33 -5.70 2.88
N LEU A 277 -16.49 -4.76 2.45
CA LEU A 277 -15.70 -3.89 3.30
C LEU A 277 -16.53 -2.71 3.84
N GLU A 278 -16.70 -2.67 5.16
CA GLU A 278 -17.29 -1.55 5.89
C GLU A 278 -16.21 -0.53 6.28
N PRO A 279 -16.31 0.76 5.88
CA PRO A 279 -15.31 1.78 6.17
C PRO A 279 -15.02 1.98 7.66
N GLU A 280 -16.03 1.84 8.52
CA GLU A 280 -15.94 1.99 9.98
C GLU A 280 -15.05 0.90 10.57
N ALA A 281 -15.28 -0.36 10.20
CA ALA A 281 -14.48 -1.49 10.67
C ALA A 281 -13.01 -1.38 10.22
N ILE A 282 -12.77 -0.87 9.00
CA ILE A 282 -11.42 -0.62 8.50
C ILE A 282 -10.77 0.54 9.27
N ALA A 283 -11.51 1.60 9.55
CA ALA A 283 -11.03 2.72 10.35
C ALA A 283 -10.65 2.26 11.77
N ASP A 284 -11.45 1.41 12.41
CA ASP A 284 -11.17 0.85 13.74
C ASP A 284 -9.87 0.03 13.73
N LEU A 285 -9.69 -0.84 12.73
CA LEU A 285 -8.45 -1.60 12.56
C LEU A 285 -7.23 -0.67 12.41
N ILE A 286 -7.37 0.38 11.60
CA ILE A 286 -6.28 1.33 11.36
C ILE A 286 -5.98 2.14 12.62
N ILE A 287 -7.00 2.57 13.36
CA ILE A 287 -6.85 3.27 14.63
C ILE A 287 -6.15 2.36 15.65
N ASP A 288 -6.49 1.08 15.73
CA ASP A 288 -5.80 0.09 16.58
C ASP A 288 -4.32 -0.01 16.21
N LEU A 289 -3.98 -0.12 14.92
CA LEU A 289 -2.59 -0.15 14.44
C LEU A 289 -1.83 1.13 14.79
N LEU A 290 -2.45 2.30 14.66
CA LEU A 290 -1.84 3.60 15.01
C LEU A 290 -1.68 3.78 16.52
N THR A 291 -2.54 3.17 17.32
CA THR A 291 -2.49 3.21 18.78
C THR A 291 -1.44 2.23 19.34
N HIS A 292 -1.14 1.16 18.59
CA HIS A 292 -0.15 0.15 18.95
C HIS A 292 1.05 0.19 17.98
N PRO A 293 1.94 1.19 18.09
CA PRO A 293 3.04 1.41 17.15
C PRO A 293 3.98 0.22 16.98
N GLN A 294 4.10 -0.64 18.00
CA GLN A 294 4.92 -1.85 17.94
C GLN A 294 4.41 -2.82 16.87
N LYS A 295 3.09 -2.88 16.59
CA LYS A 295 2.52 -3.69 15.51
C LYS A 295 3.03 -3.21 14.14
N LEU A 296 3.11 -1.89 13.96
CA LEU A 296 3.63 -1.26 12.74
C LEU A 296 5.14 -1.45 12.59
N GLU A 297 5.90 -1.41 13.69
CA GLU A 297 7.34 -1.70 13.70
C GLU A 297 7.62 -3.15 13.30
N ILE A 298 6.93 -4.12 13.93
CA ILE A 298 7.04 -5.54 13.57
C ILE A 298 6.69 -5.75 12.09
N MET A 299 5.61 -5.12 11.61
CA MET A 299 5.22 -5.21 10.19
C MET A 299 6.31 -4.65 9.28
N ARG A 300 6.89 -3.50 9.62
CA ARG A 300 8.00 -2.89 8.88
C ARG A 300 9.21 -3.80 8.83
N ASP A 301 9.63 -4.36 9.96
CA ASP A 301 10.80 -5.23 10.03
C ASP A 301 10.59 -6.49 9.18
N ARG A 302 9.40 -7.09 9.25
CA ARG A 302 9.05 -8.23 8.39
C ARG A 302 9.05 -7.84 6.91
N LEU A 303 8.53 -6.67 6.53
CA LEU A 303 8.56 -6.19 5.14
C LEU A 303 9.99 -5.98 4.63
N LEU A 304 10.86 -5.36 5.45
CA LEU A 304 12.26 -5.13 5.11
C LEU A 304 13.02 -6.45 4.96
N ALA A 305 12.74 -7.45 5.81
CA ALA A 305 13.33 -8.79 5.72
C ALA A 305 12.95 -9.55 4.43
N LEU A 306 11.87 -9.14 3.75
CA LEU A 306 11.47 -9.74 2.46
C LEU A 306 12.25 -9.19 1.26
N ARG A 307 12.98 -8.09 1.39
CA ARG A 307 13.81 -7.54 0.30
C ARG A 307 14.85 -8.55 -0.17
N GLY A 308 15.26 -8.41 -1.42
CA GLY A 308 16.44 -9.13 -1.93
C GLY A 308 17.72 -8.36 -1.62
N GLU A 309 18.86 -8.96 -1.96
CA GLU A 309 20.15 -8.29 -1.85
C GLU A 309 20.21 -7.06 -2.76
N PRO A 310 20.84 -5.95 -2.33
CA PRO A 310 21.13 -4.82 -3.20
C PRO A 310 22.19 -5.15 -4.27
N GLY A 311 22.49 -4.15 -5.10
CA GLY A 311 23.38 -4.20 -6.26
C GLY A 311 22.68 -4.71 -7.52
N ALA A 312 21.36 -4.70 -7.58
CA ALA A 312 20.62 -5.28 -8.70
C ALA A 312 20.81 -4.50 -10.00
N ALA A 313 20.78 -3.17 -9.93
CA ALA A 313 21.04 -2.31 -11.09
C ALA A 313 22.44 -2.55 -11.67
N GLU A 314 23.45 -2.65 -10.80
CA GLU A 314 24.84 -2.90 -11.20
C GLU A 314 25.02 -4.30 -11.81
N LYS A 315 24.49 -5.34 -11.15
CA LYS A 315 24.55 -6.72 -11.66
C LYS A 315 23.83 -6.85 -13.00
N LEU A 316 22.69 -6.16 -13.17
CA LEU A 316 21.97 -6.11 -14.45
C LEU A 316 22.79 -5.40 -15.53
N ALA A 317 23.43 -4.27 -15.22
CA ALA A 317 24.29 -3.55 -16.15
C ALA A 317 25.48 -4.41 -16.60
N ARG A 318 26.14 -5.11 -15.67
CA ARG A 318 27.22 -6.07 -15.98
C ARG A 318 26.73 -7.22 -16.86
N LEU A 319 25.52 -7.73 -16.63
CA LEU A 319 24.88 -8.74 -17.49
C LEU A 319 24.67 -8.23 -18.90
N VAL A 320 24.18 -7.01 -19.07
CA VAL A 320 24.01 -6.39 -20.41
C VAL A 320 25.36 -6.23 -21.09
N LEU A 321 26.38 -5.72 -20.39
CA LEU A 321 27.74 -5.57 -20.92
C LEU A 321 28.36 -6.91 -21.34
N SER A 322 28.07 -8.00 -20.64
CA SER A 322 28.57 -9.35 -21.01
C SER A 322 27.94 -9.94 -22.27
N LEU A 323 26.90 -9.30 -22.82
CA LEU A 323 26.17 -9.73 -24.02
C LEU A 323 26.47 -8.87 -25.25
N LEU A 324 27.21 -7.78 -25.08
CA LEU A 324 27.73 -6.93 -26.15
C LEU A 324 29.10 -7.44 -26.61
#